data_AF-A0A937R3K4-F1
#
_entry.id   AF-A0A937R3K4-F1
#
_cell.length_a   1.000
_cell.length_b   1.000
_cell.length_c   1.000
_cell.angle_alpha   90.00
_cell.angle_beta   90.00
_cell.angle_gamma   90.00
#
_symmetry.space_group_name_H-M   'P 1'
#
loop_
_entity.id
_entity.type
_entity.pdbx_description
1 polymer ?
#
loop_
_entity_poly.entity_id
_entity_poly.type
_entity_poly.pdbx_seq_one_letter_code
_entity_poly.pdbx_strand_id
1 'polypeptide(L)' 'MKRFIDKDLKKWKERTRRKPLILRGARQVGKTYSVMRFGEGSFDNVAVVNLERNPEWIGYWVLGTGYWVLGGK' A
#
# COMPACT_ATOMS: atom_id res chain seq x y z
N MET A 1 15.13 -4.13 -16.98
CA MET A 1 15.73 -4.97 -15.92
C MET A 1 14.60 -5.61 -15.12
N LYS A 2 14.53 -6.94 -15.02
CA LYS A 2 13.51 -7.64 -14.20
C LYS A 2 14.00 -7.71 -12.76
N ARG A 3 13.24 -7.21 -11.78
CA ARG A 3 13.60 -7.26 -10.36
C ARG A 3 13.15 -8.59 -9.76
N PHE A 4 13.86 -9.08 -8.74
CA PHE A 4 13.51 -10.34 -8.07
C PHE A 4 12.07 -10.33 -7.52
N ILE A 5 11.64 -9.19 -6.98
CA ILE A 5 10.31 -9.02 -6.38
C ILE A 5 9.15 -9.08 -7.40
N ASP A 6 9.41 -8.87 -8.69
CA ASP A 6 8.37 -8.87 -9.73
C ASP A 6 7.68 -10.24 -9.83
N LYS A 7 8.43 -11.32 -9.60
CA LYS A 7 7.87 -12.69 -9.58
C LYS A 7 6.91 -12.89 -8.42
N ASP A 8 7.26 -12.39 -7.23
CA ASP A 8 6.44 -12.53 -6.04
C ASP A 8 5.17 -11.69 -6.13
N LEU A 9 5.26 -10.48 -6.69
CA LEU A 9 4.11 -9.61 -6.96
C LEU A 9 3.16 -10.23 -7.97
N LYS A 10 3.68 -10.83 -9.06
CA LYS A 10 2.86 -11.56 -10.04
C LYS A 10 2.16 -12.76 -9.40
N LYS A 11 2.89 -13.58 -8.65
CA LYS A 11 2.32 -14.73 -7.94
C LYS A 11 1.24 -14.29 -6.96
N TRP A 12 1.40 -13.15 -6.29
CA TRP A 12 0.38 -12.58 -5.42
C TRP A 12 -0.89 -12.17 -6.18
N LYS A 13 -0.76 -11.51 -7.34
CA LYS A 13 -1.90 -11.13 -8.18
C LYS A 13 -2.72 -12.34 -8.62
N GLU A 14 -2.06 -13.44 -8.95
CA GLU A 14 -2.69 -14.66 -9.44
C GLU A 14 -3.43 -15.46 -8.35
N ARG A 15 -3.31 -15.08 -7.07
CA ARG A 15 -4.03 -15.75 -5.98
C ARG A 15 -5.51 -15.36 -5.97
N THR A 16 -6.39 -16.36 -6.02
CA THR A 16 -7.85 -16.21 -5.95
C THR A 16 -8.32 -15.46 -4.70
N ARG A 17 -7.63 -15.64 -3.56
CA ARG A 17 -7.80 -14.87 -2.32
C ARG A 17 -6.50 -14.16 -1.96
N ARG A 18 -6.23 -13.04 -2.62
CA ARG A 18 -5.06 -12.18 -2.35
C ARG A 18 -5.19 -11.48 -1.00
N LYS A 19 -4.27 -11.77 -0.07
CA LYS A 19 -4.14 -11.05 1.21
C LYS A 19 -3.29 -9.78 1.02
N PRO A 20 -3.41 -8.74 1.85
CA PRO A 20 -2.50 -7.59 1.82
C PRO A 20 -1.03 -8.04 1.89
N LEU A 21 -0.17 -7.40 1.10
CA LEU A 21 1.28 -7.64 1.14
C LEU A 21 1.99 -6.55 1.96
N ILE A 22 2.95 -6.97 2.77
CA ILE A 22 3.86 -6.06 3.48
C ILE A 22 5.24 -6.20 2.86
N LEU A 23 5.70 -5.15 2.17
CA LEU A 23 7.05 -5.11 1.59
C LEU A 23 8.04 -4.54 2.62
N ARG A 24 8.94 -5.38 3.11
CA ARG A 24 10.03 -4.99 4.03
C ARG A 24 11.37 -5.03 3.32
N GLY A 25 12.34 -4.26 3.83
CA GLY A 25 13.71 -4.21 3.30
C GLY A 25 14.40 -2.91 3.65
N ALA A 26 15.68 -2.78 3.30
CA ALA A 26 16.51 -1.61 3.59
C ALA A 26 15.91 -0.29 3.06
N ARG A 27 16.26 0.84 3.67
CA ARG A 27 15.84 2.18 3.20
C ARG A 27 16.38 2.41 1.78
N GLN A 28 15.63 3.16 0.97
CA GLN A 28 16.02 3.59 -0.38
C GLN A 28 16.25 2.50 -1.46
N VAL A 29 15.91 1.23 -1.21
CA VAL A 29 16.04 0.14 -2.20
C VAL A 29 14.97 0.14 -3.31
N GLY A 30 14.15 1.19 -3.43
CA GLY A 30 13.14 1.29 -4.48
C GLY A 30 11.90 0.41 -4.30
N LYS A 31 11.49 0.15 -3.05
CA LYS A 31 10.25 -0.61 -2.73
C LYS A 31 9.01 0.04 -3.36
N THR A 32 8.80 1.33 -3.11
CA THR A 32 7.69 2.11 -3.69
C THR A 32 7.67 2.02 -5.21
N TYR A 33 8.82 2.23 -5.86
CA TYR A 33 8.92 2.15 -7.31
C TYR A 33 8.48 0.78 -7.86
N SER A 34 8.90 -0.30 -7.20
CA SER A 34 8.56 -1.67 -7.66
C SER A 34 7.05 -1.93 -7.60
N VAL A 35 6.38 -1.51 -6.52
CA VAL A 35 4.92 -1.68 -6.37
C VAL A 35 4.15 -0.83 -7.35
N MET A 36 4.55 0.44 -7.54
CA MET A 36 3.89 1.37 -8.46
C MET A 36 3.96 0.87 -9.89
N ARG A 37 5.17 0.53 -10.37
CA ARG A 37 5.37 0.00 -11.73
C ARG A 37 4.63 -1.31 -11.95
N PHE A 38 4.61 -2.19 -10.95
CA PHE A 38 3.84 -3.42 -11.02
C PHE A 38 2.33 -3.14 -11.11
N GLY A 39 1.84 -2.20 -10.29
CA GLY A 39 0.45 -1.77 -10.26
C GLY A 39 -0.01 -1.24 -11.61
N GLU A 40 0.68 -0.22 -12.12
CA GLU A 40 0.41 0.44 -13.42
C GLU A 40 0.42 -0.55 -14.58
N GLY A 41 1.30 -1.55 -14.56
CA GLY A 41 1.39 -2.56 -15.61
C GLY A 41 0.42 -3.74 -15.45
N SER A 42 -0.24 -3.89 -14.31
CA SER A 42 -1.02 -5.09 -13.96
C SER A 42 -2.50 -4.85 -13.71
N PHE A 43 -2.91 -3.61 -13.46
CA PHE A 43 -4.28 -3.23 -13.14
C PHE A 43 -4.67 -1.97 -13.91
N ASP A 44 -5.92 -1.89 -14.33
CA ASP A 44 -6.45 -0.72 -15.05
C ASP A 44 -6.51 0.52 -14.13
N ASN A 45 -6.69 0.30 -12.83
CA ASN A 45 -6.80 1.35 -11.83
C ASN A 45 -5.91 1.05 -10.62
N VAL A 46 -5.16 2.05 -10.17
CA VAL A 46 -4.26 1.97 -9.01
C VAL A 46 -4.49 3.19 -8.12
N ALA A 47 -4.82 2.94 -6.84
CA ALA A 47 -4.92 3.98 -5.83
C ALA A 47 -3.69 3.94 -4.92
N VAL A 48 -3.09 5.11 -4.69
CA VAL A 48 -1.87 5.25 -3.89
C VAL A 48 -2.21 6.07 -2.66
N VAL A 49 -2.09 5.44 -1.50
CA VAL A 49 -2.35 6.08 -0.22
C VAL A 49 -1.03 6.33 0.48
N ASN A 50 -0.68 7.61 0.67
CA ASN A 50 0.49 8.02 1.45
C ASN A 50 0.04 8.79 2.69
N LEU A 51 0.06 8.09 3.83
CA LEU A 51 -0.37 8.62 5.13
C LEU A 51 0.65 9.57 5.77
N GLU A 52 1.92 9.55 5.34
CA GLU A 52 2.92 10.50 5.83
C GLU A 52 2.72 11.89 5.20
N ARG A 53 2.29 11.93 3.94
CA ARG A 53 2.04 13.18 3.21
C ARG A 53 0.69 13.81 3.53
N ASN A 54 -0.28 12.99 3.93
CA ASN A 54 -1.64 13.42 4.23
C ASN A 54 -2.03 12.92 5.62
N PRO A 55 -1.40 13.45 6.69
CA PRO A 55 -1.67 13.01 8.05
C PRO A 55 -3.12 13.21 8.48
N GLU A 56 -3.84 14.14 7.86
CA GLU A 56 -5.27 14.40 8.10
C GLU A 56 -6.16 13.19 7.73
N TRP A 57 -5.72 12.32 6.83
CA TRP A 57 -6.45 11.10 6.48
C TRP A 57 -6.56 10.13 7.65
N ILE A 58 -5.61 10.16 8.58
CA ILE A 58 -5.61 9.31 9.77
C ILE A 58 -6.88 9.55 10.61
N GLY A 59 -7.36 10.80 10.67
CA GLY A 59 -8.57 11.16 11.42
C GLY A 59 -9.87 10.70 10.78
N TYR A 60 -9.97 10.70 9.44
CA TYR A 60 -11.20 10.30 8.73
C TYR A 60 -11.52 8.81 8.85
N TRP A 61 -10.50 7.96 8.98
CA TRP A 61 -10.69 6.52 9.19
C TRP A 61 -11.28 6.17 10.57
N VAL A 62 -11.17 7.07 11.55
CA VAL A 62 -11.67 6.84 12.91
C VAL A 62 -13.12 7.33 13.08
N LEU A 63 -13.55 8.33 12.32
CA LEU A 63 -14.90 8.91 12.43
C LEU A 63 -15.97 8.09 11.68
N GLY A 64 -15.59 7.28 10.69
CA GLY A 64 -16.53 6.44 9.92
C GLY A 64 -16.96 5.14 10.63
N THR A 65 -16.29 4.78 11.71
CA THR A 65 -16.61 3.59 12.53
C THR A 65 -16.77 4.00 13.99
N GLY A 66 -17.70 4.90 14.33
CA GLY A 66 -18.30 5.00 15.68
C GLY A 66 -17.40 4.98 16.92
N TYR A 67 -16.10 5.28 16.83
CA TYR A 67 -15.19 5.34 17.98
C TYR A 67 -14.79 6.79 18.18
N TRP A 68 -15.45 7.41 19.15
CA TRP A 68 -15.04 8.68 19.73
C TRP A 68 -13.65 8.50 20.34
N VAL A 69 -12.62 9.04 19.70
CA VAL A 69 -11.36 9.31 20.39
C VAL A 69 -11.59 10.55 21.24
N LEU A 70 -12.06 10.32 22.45
CA LEU A 70 -12.05 11.33 23.52
C LEU A 70 -10.61 11.54 23.97
N GLY A 71 -10.20 12.82 24.02
CA GLY A 71 -9.03 13.30 24.74
C GLY A 71 -7.81 13.54 23.84
N GLY A 72 -7.23 14.72 23.78
CA GLY A 72 -7.48 15.96 24.51
C GLY A 72 -6.44 16.99 24.06
N LYS A 73 -6.84 18.27 24.10
CA LYS A 73 -6.07 19.50 23.82
C LYS A 73 -4.90 19.42 22.83
#